data_AF-A0A4R0X7U7-F1
#
_entry.id   AF-A0A4R0X7U7-F1
#
_cell.length_a   1.000
_cell.length_b   1.000
_cell.length_c   1.000
_cell.angle_alpha   90.00
_cell.angle_beta   90.00
_cell.angle_gamma   90.00
#
_symmetry.space_group_name_H-M   'P 1'
#
loop_
_entity.id
_entity.type
_entity.pdbx_description
1 polymer ?
#
loop_
_entity_poly.entity_id
_entity_poly.type
_entity_poly.pdbx_seq_one_letter_code
_entity_poly.pdbx_strand_id
1 'polypeptide(L)'
;MHVAGETIGYGQLADKLDAFTGRTFERVEWTVPPLKRELALDLDNGLKKYRVVFAEGKGVAWDERQTFNAQRGIAVENVGQWMRRNLSVSERYNSRQKVAGVAS
;
A
#
# COMPACT_ATOMS: atom_id res chain seq x y z
N MET A 1 -16.25 -1.34 20.64
CA MET A 1 -16.60 -2.14 19.44
C MET A 1 -15.57 -1.83 18.38
N HIS A 2 -14.93 -2.84 17.79
CA HIS A 2 -13.87 -2.67 16.79
C HIS A 2 -14.30 -3.30 15.46
N VAL A 3 -13.88 -2.69 14.35
CA VAL A 3 -14.10 -3.20 12.98
C VAL A 3 -12.77 -3.17 12.26
N ALA A 4 -12.43 -4.20 11.47
CA ALA A 4 -11.20 -4.21 10.67
C ALA A 4 -11.50 -4.38 9.18
N GLY A 5 -10.68 -3.72 8.36
CA GLY A 5 -10.50 -4.07 6.95
C GLY A 5 -9.32 -5.03 6.77
N GLU A 6 -8.91 -5.25 5.52
CA GLU A 6 -7.70 -6.03 5.21
C GLU A 6 -6.47 -5.36 5.86
N THR A 7 -5.82 -6.08 6.78
CA THR A 7 -4.49 -5.68 7.29
C THR A 7 -3.43 -6.13 6.29
N ILE A 8 -2.64 -5.18 5.78
CA ILE A 8 -1.70 -5.44 4.69
C ILE A 8 -0.35 -4.79 4.97
N GLY A 9 0.74 -5.51 4.68
CA GLY A 9 2.09 -4.96 4.70
C GLY A 9 2.42 -4.16 3.43
N TYR A 10 3.40 -3.25 3.52
CA TYR A 10 3.84 -2.45 2.35
C TYR A 10 4.31 -3.32 1.17
N GLY A 11 5.03 -4.42 1.44
CA GLY A 11 5.45 -5.36 0.40
C GLY A 11 4.27 -6.02 -0.32
N GLN A 12 3.29 -6.50 0.44
CA GLN A 12 2.08 -7.12 -0.12
C GLN A 12 1.23 -6.12 -0.91
N LEU A 13 1.18 -4.86 -0.48
CA LEU A 13 0.52 -3.80 -1.23
C LEU A 13 1.22 -3.56 -2.58
N ALA A 14 2.56 -3.51 -2.59
CA ALA A 14 3.35 -3.41 -3.81
C ALA A 14 3.11 -4.61 -4.74
N ASP A 15 3.09 -5.84 -4.20
CA ASP A 15 2.79 -7.05 -4.98
C ASP A 15 1.39 -6.98 -5.63
N LYS A 16 0.38 -6.49 -4.90
CA LYS A 16 -0.98 -6.29 -5.46
C LYS A 16 -0.99 -5.25 -6.57
N LEU A 17 -0.24 -4.15 -6.44
CA LEU A 17 -0.10 -3.13 -7.48
C LEU A 17 0.63 -3.67 -8.71
N ASP A 18 1.69 -4.46 -8.51
CA ASP A 18 2.44 -5.09 -9.60
C ASP A 18 1.51 -6.00 -10.41
N ALA A 19 0.79 -6.89 -9.71
CA ALA A 19 -0.16 -7.80 -10.33
C ALA A 19 -1.32 -7.07 -11.01
N PHE A 20 -1.85 -6.01 -10.39
CA PHE A 20 -2.98 -5.26 -10.94
C PHE A 20 -2.60 -4.47 -12.20
N THR A 21 -1.40 -3.90 -12.23
CA THR A 21 -0.95 -3.03 -13.32
C THR A 21 -0.16 -3.76 -14.41
N GLY A 22 0.33 -4.97 -14.13
CA GLY A 22 1.26 -5.69 -15.01
C GLY A 22 2.65 -5.05 -15.09
N ARG A 23 3.02 -4.22 -14.11
CA ARG A 23 4.29 -3.48 -14.06
C ARG A 23 5.02 -3.81 -12.78
N THR A 24 6.35 -3.80 -12.79
CA THR A 24 7.13 -3.91 -11.57
C THR A 24 7.46 -2.52 -11.04
N PHE A 25 7.02 -2.20 -9.83
CA PHE A 25 7.41 -0.97 -9.14
C PHE A 25 8.75 -1.16 -8.40
N GLU A 26 9.62 -0.15 -8.49
CA GLU A 26 10.82 -0.08 -7.65
C GLU A 26 10.42 0.09 -6.18
N ARG A 27 11.10 -0.63 -5.29
CA ARG A 27 10.83 -0.62 -3.84
C ARG A 27 12.04 -0.05 -3.12
N VAL A 28 11.91 1.17 -2.61
CA VAL A 28 12.96 1.85 -1.84
C VAL A 28 12.54 1.89 -0.37
N GLU A 29 13.27 1.19 0.49
CA GLU A 29 13.01 1.19 1.93
C GLU A 29 13.43 2.52 2.56
N TRP A 30 12.53 3.13 3.33
CA TRP A 30 12.82 4.31 4.13
C TRP A 30 12.85 3.93 5.60
N THR A 31 14.05 3.77 6.14
CA THR A 31 14.25 3.32 7.52
C THR A 31 13.86 4.39 8.54
N VAL A 32 13.49 3.97 9.75
CA VAL A 32 13.05 4.88 10.82
C VAL A 32 14.10 5.94 11.21
N PRO A 33 15.41 5.62 11.36
CA PRO A 33 16.40 6.61 11.80
C PRO A 33 16.51 7.88 10.91
N PRO A 34 16.62 7.81 9.57
CA PRO A 34 16.63 9.00 8.73
C PRO A 34 15.30 9.77 8.80
N LEU A 35 14.16 9.09 8.83
CA LEU A 35 12.85 9.75 8.96
C LEU A 35 12.73 10.58 10.24
N LYS A 36 13.26 10.06 11.36
CA LYS A 36 13.33 10.80 12.63
C LYS A 36 14.24 12.01 12.55
N ARG A 37 15.40 11.90 11.88
CA ARG A 37 16.30 13.04 11.68
C ARG A 37 15.65 14.13 10.84
N GLU A 38 14.96 13.76 9.76
CA GLU A 38 14.24 14.71 8.91
C GLU A 38 13.11 15.43 9.66
N LEU A 39 12.39 14.71 10.54
CA LEU A 39 11.35 15.29 11.38
C LEU A 39 11.93 16.21 12.46
N ALA A 40 13.07 15.86 13.07
CA ALA A 40 13.72 16.69 14.09
C ALA A 40 14.14 18.07 13.55
N LEU A 41 14.41 18.17 12.25
CA LEU A 41 14.74 19.44 11.57
C LEU A 41 13.50 20.27 11.18
N ASP A 42 12.30 19.70 11.28
CA ASP A 42 11.05 20.29 10.77
C ASP A 42 9.84 19.70 11.52
N LEU A 43 9.76 20.09 12.80
CA LEU A 43 8.86 19.47 13.77
C LEU A 43 7.38 19.72 13.51
N ASP A 44 7.00 20.68 12.66
CA ASP A 44 5.59 20.99 12.38
C ASP A 44 5.08 20.35 11.09
N ASN A 45 5.96 19.65 10.36
CA ASN A 45 5.60 18.99 9.13
C ASN A 45 4.77 17.72 9.37
N GLY A 46 3.46 17.82 9.13
CA GLY A 46 2.52 16.72 9.30
C GLY A 46 2.86 15.47 8.49
N LEU A 47 3.41 15.62 7.28
CA LEU A 47 3.80 14.47 6.45
C LEU A 47 5.01 13.73 7.04
N LYS A 48 5.99 14.45 7.58
CA LYS A 48 7.14 13.83 8.25
C LYS A 48 6.73 13.11 9.54
N LYS A 49 5.83 13.70 10.33
CA LYS A 49 5.21 13.04 11.49
C LYS A 49 4.53 11.74 11.08
N TYR A 50 3.70 11.81 10.04
CA TYR A 50 2.99 10.64 9.51
C TYR A 50 3.97 9.53 9.12
N ARG A 51 5.02 9.82 8.35
CA ARG A 51 6.01 8.81 7.95
C ARG A 51 6.66 8.12 9.15
N VAL A 52 7.06 8.88 10.18
CA VAL A 52 7.68 8.30 11.38
C VAL A 52 6.71 7.39 12.12
N VAL A 53 5.48 7.84 12.37
CA VAL A 53 4.46 7.05 13.09
C VAL A 53 4.21 5.70 12.42
N PHE A 54 4.06 5.69 11.09
CA PHE A 54 3.80 4.45 10.36
C PHE A 54 5.06 3.58 10.18
N ALA A 55 6.24 4.18 10.08
CA ALA A 55 7.50 3.44 9.96
C ALA A 55 7.93 2.76 11.27
N GLU A 56 7.54 3.29 12.43
CA GLU A 56 7.90 2.70 13.73
C GLU A 56 7.25 1.34 14.00
N GLY A 57 6.30 0.90 13.16
CA GLY A 57 5.60 -0.38 13.31
C GLY A 57 4.70 -0.43 14.55
N LYS A 58 4.56 0.68 15.28
CA LYS A 58 3.68 0.85 16.44
C LYS A 58 2.33 1.38 15.98
N GLY A 59 1.59 0.53 15.28
CA GLY A 59 0.21 0.81 14.90
C GLY A 59 -0.78 0.42 16.02
N VAL A 60 -2.00 0.94 15.92
CA VAL A 60 -3.14 0.41 16.68
C VAL A 60 -3.75 -0.70 15.82
N ALA A 61 -3.35 -1.95 16.10
CA ALA A 61 -3.96 -3.13 15.50
C ALA A 61 -4.55 -3.99 16.61
N TRP A 62 -5.73 -4.56 16.36
CA TRP A 62 -6.35 -5.60 17.17
C TRP A 62 -6.42 -6.88 16.34
N ASP A 63 -6.61 -8.02 17.00
CA ASP A 63 -6.86 -9.28 16.31
C ASP A 63 -8.14 -9.16 15.47
N GLU A 64 -8.01 -9.36 14.16
CA GLU A 64 -9.12 -9.29 13.22
C GLU A 64 -10.27 -10.23 13.62
N ARG A 65 -9.96 -11.40 14.20
CA ARG A 65 -10.97 -12.37 14.67
C ARG A 65 -11.82 -11.84 15.81
N GLN A 66 -11.33 -10.84 16.53
CA GLN A 66 -12.04 -10.20 17.64
C GLN A 66 -12.90 -9.02 17.19
N THR A 67 -12.91 -8.71 15.89
CA THR A 67 -13.71 -7.62 15.36
C THR A 67 -15.17 -8.01 15.17
N PHE A 68 -16.05 -7.01 15.26
CA PHE A 68 -17.48 -7.21 15.08
C PHE A 68 -17.80 -7.79 13.71
N ASN A 69 -17.17 -7.28 12.64
CA ASN A 69 -17.43 -7.75 11.28
C ASN A 69 -16.95 -9.19 11.08
N ALA A 70 -15.79 -9.57 11.62
CA ALA A 70 -15.33 -10.96 11.56
C ALA A 70 -16.27 -11.91 12.32
N GLN A 71 -16.66 -11.55 13.55
CA GLN A 71 -17.56 -12.38 14.37
C GLN A 71 -18.96 -12.53 13.79
N ARG A 72 -19.41 -11.56 12.99
CA ARG A 72 -20.73 -11.57 12.34
C ARG A 72 -20.69 -12.08 10.90
N GLY A 73 -19.53 -12.50 10.39
CA GLY A 73 -19.37 -12.93 9.01
C GLY A 73 -19.67 -11.82 7.99
N ILE A 74 -19.49 -10.55 8.37
CA ILE A 74 -19.70 -9.40 7.48
C ILE A 74 -18.44 -9.24 6.63
N ALA A 75 -18.57 -9.53 5.34
CA ALA A 75 -17.51 -9.31 4.37
C ALA A 75 -17.22 -7.81 4.21
N VAL A 76 -15.94 -7.46 4.24
CA VAL A 76 -15.43 -6.11 3.98
C VAL A 76 -14.71 -6.08 2.63
N GLU A 77 -14.73 -4.92 1.97
CA GLU A 77 -13.99 -4.74 0.72
C GLU A 77 -12.48 -4.82 0.99
N ASN A 78 -11.81 -5.73 0.30
CA ASN A 78 -10.34 -5.83 0.34
C ASN A 78 -9.68 -4.91 -0.70
N VAL A 79 -8.38 -4.69 -0.55
CA VAL A 79 -7.60 -3.78 -1.40
C VAL A 79 -7.72 -4.16 -2.88
N GLY A 80 -7.69 -5.46 -3.20
CA GLY A 80 -7.79 -5.93 -4.59
C GLY A 80 -9.18 -5.73 -5.20
N GLN A 81 -10.24 -5.90 -4.40
CA GLN A 81 -11.62 -5.61 -4.81
C GLN A 81 -11.78 -4.11 -5.09
N TRP A 82 -11.29 -3.27 -4.18
CA TRP A 82 -11.32 -1.82 -4.37
C TRP A 82 -10.54 -1.40 -5.63
N MET A 83 -9.33 -1.95 -5.84
CA MET A 83 -8.53 -1.64 -7.04
C MET A 83 -9.28 -1.95 -8.33
N ARG A 84 -9.89 -3.14 -8.45
CA ARG A 84 -10.67 -3.52 -9.64
C ARG A 84 -11.88 -2.61 -9.88
N ARG A 85 -12.49 -2.08 -8.82
CA ARG A 85 -13.63 -1.17 -8.94
C ARG A 85 -13.22 0.24 -9.34
N ASN A 86 -12.07 0.72 -8.88
CA ASN A 86 -11.73 2.15 -8.92
C ASN A 86 -10.56 2.50 -9.85
N LEU A 87 -9.72 1.53 -10.22
CA LEU A 87 -8.54 1.78 -11.04
C LEU A 87 -8.75 1.24 -12.45
N SER A 88 -8.30 2.01 -13.44
CA SER A 88 -8.17 1.57 -14.83
C SER A 88 -6.70 1.57 -15.22
N VAL A 89 -6.21 0.48 -15.83
CA VAL A 89 -4.87 0.46 -16.41
C VAL A 89 -4.94 1.11 -17.80
N SER A 90 -4.29 2.26 -18.00
CA SER A 90 -4.30 2.94 -19.30
C SER A 90 -3.49 2.17 -20.34
N GLU A 91 -4.07 1.90 -21.51
CA GLU A 91 -3.45 1.12 -22.61
C GLU A 91 -2.23 1.79 -23.28
N ARG A 92 -1.98 3.09 -23.02
CA ARG A 92 -0.97 3.90 -23.74
C ARG A 92 0.49 3.46 -23.52
N TYR A 93 0.76 2.50 -22.65
CA TYR A 93 2.11 1.98 -22.42
C TYR A 93 2.37 0.61 -23.06
N ASN A 94 1.35 -0.25 -23.20
CA ASN A 94 1.48 -1.57 -23.82
C ASN A 94 1.85 -1.50 -25.32
N SER A 95 1.46 -0.43 -26.00
CA SER A 95 1.80 -0.20 -27.41
C SER A 95 3.28 0.16 -27.62
N ARG A 96 4.01 0.69 -26.63
CA ARG A 96 5.45 1.00 -26.78
C ARG A 96 6.36 -0.21 -26.59
N GLN A 97 5.96 -1.22 -25.82
CA GLN A 97 6.74 -2.46 -25.69
C GLN A 97 6.55 -3.41 -26.89
N LYS A 98 5.39 -3.40 -27.54
CA LYS A 98 5.12 -4.29 -28.69
C LYS A 98 5.93 -3.89 -29.95
N VAL A 99 6.25 -2.62 -30.16
CA VAL A 99 7.12 -2.18 -31.28
C VAL A 99 8.61 -2.39 -31.02
N ALA A 100 9.06 -2.44 -29.76
CA ALA A 100 10.47 -2.67 -29.44
C ALA A 100 10.90 -4.14 -29.56
N GLY A 101 9.96 -5.08 -29.64
CA GLY A 101 10.23 -6.53 -29.73
C GLY A 101 10.19 -7.13 -31.14
N VAL A 102 10.04 -6.33 -32.20
CA VAL A 102 9.98 -6.81 -33.61
C VAL A 102 11.25 -6.44 -34.40
N ALA A 103 12.22 -5.81 -33.76
CA ALA A 103 13.52 -5.49 -34.35
C ALA A 103 14.65 -6.23 -33.61
N SER A 104 14.76 -7.54 -33.85
CA SER A 104 15.98 -8.34 -33.65
C SER A 104 15.89 -9.61 -34.49
#